data_AF-A0A523WP03-F1
#
_entry.id   AF-A0A523WP03-F1
#
_cell.length_a   1.000
_cell.length_b   1.000
_cell.length_c   1.000
_cell.angle_alpha   90.00
_cell.angle_beta   90.00
_cell.angle_gamma   90.00
#
_symmetry.space_group_name_H-M   'P 1'
#
loop_
_entity.id
_entity.type
_entity.pdbx_description
1 polymer ?
#
loop_
_entity_poly.entity_id
_entity_poly.type
_entity_poly.pdbx_seq_one_letter_code
_entity_poly.pdbx_strand_id
1 'polypeptide(L)' 'MRCVVYQPGLIEYRDAYHLQRKLLGERLDGQIADILLLLEHPPTIT' A
#
# COMPACT_ATOMS: atom_id res chain seq x y z
N MET A 1 16.66 7.10 7.77
CA MET A 1 15.22 6.97 7.42
C MET A 1 14.79 5.53 7.74
N ARG A 2 13.63 5.32 8.35
CA ARG A 2 13.06 3.99 8.62
C ARG A 2 11.94 3.74 7.62
N CYS A 3 11.95 2.59 6.96
CA CYS A 3 10.92 2.13 6.03
C CYS A 3 10.34 0.82 6.56
N VAL A 4 9.01 0.69 6.55
CA VAL A 4 8.29 -0.52 6.94
C VAL A 4 7.90 -1.30 5.70
N VAL A 5 8.20 -2.59 5.66
CA VAL A 5 7.76 -3.46 4.57
C VAL A 5 6.45 -4.12 4.99
N TYR A 6 5.43 -4.02 4.15
CA TYR A 6 4.15 -4.69 4.34
C TYR A 6 3.84 -5.58 3.13
N GLN A 7 3.46 -6.83 3.40
CA GLN A 7 3.30 -7.86 2.37
C GLN A 7 1.88 -8.45 2.38
N PRO A 8 0.89 -7.79 1.75
CA PRO A 8 -0.49 -8.28 1.67
C PRO A 8 -0.67 -9.60 0.92
N GLY A 9 0.30 -10.01 0.10
CA GLY A 9 0.17 -11.17 -0.79
C GLY A 9 -0.70 -10.84 -2.01
N LEU A 10 -1.55 -11.79 -2.42
CA LEU A 10 -2.48 -11.61 -3.53
C LEU A 10 -3.69 -10.78 -3.08
N ILE A 11 -3.94 -9.66 -3.74
CA ILE A 11 -5.01 -8.72 -3.40
C ILE A 11 -5.62 -8.10 -4.66
N GLU A 12 -6.94 -7.87 -4.67
CA GLU A 12 -7.61 -7.16 -5.75
C GLU A 12 -7.02 -5.76 -5.95
N TYR A 13 -6.88 -5.33 -7.21
CA TYR A 13 -6.29 -4.04 -7.54
C TYR A 13 -7.01 -2.87 -6.85
N ARG A 14 -8.35 -2.92 -6.81
CA ARG A 14 -9.16 -1.89 -6.18
C ARG A 14 -8.90 -1.77 -4.68
N ASP A 15 -8.76 -2.90 -3.99
CA ASP A 15 -8.52 -2.91 -2.55
C ASP A 15 -7.11 -2.41 -2.22
N ALA A 16 -6.12 -2.79 -3.03
CA ALA A 16 -4.78 -2.23 -2.92
C ALA A 16 -4.76 -0.71 -3.18
N TYR A 17 -5.54 -0.22 -4.15
CA TYR A 17 -5.65 1.22 -4.39
C TYR A 17 -6.28 1.95 -3.19
N HIS A 18 -7.32 1.40 -2.58
CA HIS A 18 -7.91 1.95 -1.36
C HIS A 18 -6.90 1.96 -0.19
N LEU A 19 -6.12 0.89 -0.02
CA LEU A 19 -5.03 0.83 0.95
C LEU A 19 -3.97 1.92 0.69
N GLN A 20 -3.50 2.05 -0.55
CA GLN A 20 -2.51 3.07 -0.94
C GLN A 20 -3.01 4.49 -0.60
N ARG A 21 -4.27 4.80 -0.91
CA ARG A 21 -4.87 6.12 -0.63
C ARG A 21 -4.95 6.41 0.88
N LYS A 22 -5.29 5.40 1.67
CA LYS A 22 -5.31 5.50 3.13
C LYS A 22 -3.91 5.77 3.69
N LEU A 23 -2.93 4.95 3.31
CA LEU A 23 -1.53 5.09 3.76
C LEU A 23 -0.92 6.41 3.33
N LEU A 24 -1.25 6.91 2.13
CA LEU A 24 -0.81 8.23 1.70
C LEU A 24 -1.32 9.34 2.62
N GLY A 25 -2.59 9.29 3.02
CA GLY A 25 -3.16 10.24 3.99
C GLY A 25 -2.40 10.21 5.31
N GLU A 26 -2.25 9.02 5.90
CA GLU A 26 -1.52 8.83 7.16
C GLU A 26 -0.06 9.31 7.07
N ARG A 27 0.57 9.12 5.90
CA ARG A 27 1.96 9.54 5.65
C ARG A 27 2.10 11.06 5.54
N LEU A 28 1.14 11.72 4.90
CA LEU A 28 1.10 13.19 4.79
C LEU A 28 0.82 13.84 6.14
N ASP A 29 -0.01 13.19 6.97
CA ASP A 29 -0.32 13.62 8.34
C ASP A 29 0.80 13.28 9.35
N GLY A 30 1.91 12.69 8.88
CA GLY A 30 3.07 12.34 9.72
C GLY A 30 2.79 11.22 10.73
N GLN A 31 1.72 10.45 10.56
CA GLN A 31 1.30 9.39 11.48
C GLN A 31 2.08 8.09 11.31
N ILE A 32 2.60 7.84 10.10
CA ILE A 32 3.35 6.64 9.77
C ILE A 32 4.69 6.98 9.11
N ALA A 33 5.64 6.07 9.24
CA ALA A 33 6.88 6.10 8.47
C ALA A 33 6.63 5.74 7.00
N ASP A 34 7.65 5.82 6.15
CA ASP A 34 7.56 5.34 4.78
C ASP A 34 7.21 3.84 4.77
N ILE A 35 6.32 3.41 3.86
CA ILE A 35 5.90 2.02 3.71
C ILE A 35 6.18 1.54 2.28
N LEU A 36 6.81 0.37 2.17
CA LEU A 36 6.93 -0.39 0.93
C LEU A 36 5.89 -1.51 0.92
N LEU A 37 4.96 -1.46 -0.03
CA LEU A 37 4.00 -2.53 -0.28
C LEU A 37 4.59 -3.54 -1.28
N LEU A 38 4.64 -4.81 -0.90
CA LEU A 38 4.96 -5.91 -1.81
C LEU A 38 3.73 -6.83 -1.92
N LEU A 39 3.12 -6.86 -3.09
CA LEU A 39 1.85 -7.54 -3.32
C LEU A 39 1.76 -8.06 -4.76
N GLU A 40 0.80 -8.93 -4.99
CA GLU A 40 0.42 -9.45 -6.30
C GLU A 40 -1.03 -9.10 -6.57
N HIS A 41 -1.40 -8.93 -7.84
CA HIS A 41 -2.78 -8.75 -8.26
C HIS A 41 -3.26 -9.95 -9.08
N PRO A 42 -4.55 -10.31 -9.00
CA PRO A 42 -5.19 -11.07 -10.05
C PRO A 42 -5.01 -10.37 -11.42
N PRO A 43 -5.12 -11.10 -12.55
CA PRO A 43 -4.99 -10.51 -13.88
C PRO A 43 -5.85 -9.25 -14.05
N THR A 44 -5.19 -8.09 -14.13
CA THR A 44 -5.83 -6.78 -14.16
C THR A 44 -5.17 -5.95 -15.24
N ILE A 45 -5.96 -5.25 -16.03
CA ILE A 45 -5.49 -4.18 -16.91
C ILE A 45 -5.83 -2.86 -16.22
N THR A 46 -4.84 -1.98 -16.11
CA THR A 46 -4.91 -0.72 -15.36
C THR A 46 -4.86 0.49 -16.27
#